data_AF-A0A371BVU2-F1
#
_entry.id   AF-A0A371BVU2-F1
#
_cell.length_a   1.000
_cell.length_b   1.000
_cell.length_c   1.000
_cell.angle_alpha   90.00
_cell.angle_beta   90.00
_cell.angle_gamma   90.00
#
_symmetry.space_group_name_H-M   'P 1'
#
loop_
_entity.id
_entity.type
_entity.pdbx_description
1 polymer ?
#
loop_
_entity_poly.entity_id
_entity_poly.type
_entity_poly.pdbx_seq_one_letter_code
_entity_poly.pdbx_strand_id
1 'polypeptide(L)' 'MTFEAAESVTLKIWDRSTMHHTLDALVEDLSTRHNTTKGSIAVTCSGPNTFTLSLNSGAA' A
#
# COMPACT_ATOMS: atom_id res chain seq x y z
N MET A 1 17.26 6.44 14.73
CA MET A 1 16.80 5.83 13.47
C MET A 1 15.41 6.38 13.20
N THR A 2 15.30 7.37 12.33
CA THR A 2 14.00 7.93 11.95
C THR A 2 13.35 6.93 11.00
N PHE A 3 12.46 6.10 11.55
CA PHE A 3 11.45 5.43 10.75
C PHE A 3 10.55 6.56 10.24
N GLU A 4 10.92 7.15 9.11
CA GLU A 4 9.96 7.87 8.29
C GLU A 4 8.87 6.85 8.04
N ALA A 5 7.71 7.05 8.66
CA ALA A 5 6.53 6.25 8.44
C ALA A 5 6.19 6.44 6.96
N ALA A 6 6.78 5.60 6.11
CA ALA A 6 6.69 5.74 4.68
C ALA A 6 5.20 5.63 4.35
N GLU A 7 4.58 6.77 4.06
CA GLU A 7 3.19 6.87 3.65
C GLU A 7 2.93 6.05 2.36
N SER A 8 4.00 5.56 1.74
CA SER A 8 3.98 4.66 0.60
C SER A 8 4.81 3.40 0.82
N VAL A 9 4.22 2.24 0.52
CA VAL A 9 4.86 0.93 0.51
C VAL A 9 4.99 0.46 -0.93
N THR A 10 6.21 0.22 -1.40
CA THR A 10 6.45 -0.39 -2.72
C THR A 10 6.88 -1.83 -2.55
N LEU A 11 6.23 -2.73 -3.30
CA LEU A 11 6.48 -4.16 -3.24
C LEU A 11 6.52 -4.76 -4.65
N LYS A 12 7.25 -5.87 -4.80
CA LYS A 12 7.23 -6.67 -6.04
C LYS A 12 6.44 -7.96 -5.81
N ILE A 13 5.29 -8.08 -6.49
CA ILE A 13 4.44 -9.28 -6.49
C ILE A 13 4.72 -10.09 -7.74
N TRP A 14 5.45 -11.19 -7.58
CA TRP A 14 5.74 -12.14 -8.67
C TRP A 14 4.61 -13.13 -8.89
N ASP A 15 3.98 -13.58 -7.80
CA ASP A 15 2.86 -14.50 -7.86
C ASP A 15 1.53 -13.76 -8.05
N ARG A 16 0.97 -13.84 -9.26
CA ARG A 16 -0.27 -13.15 -9.60
C ARG A 16 -1.52 -13.74 -8.94
N SER A 17 -1.45 -15.01 -8.49
CA SER A 17 -2.58 -15.68 -7.85
C SER A 17 -2.86 -15.14 -6.44
N THR A 18 -1.80 -14.76 -5.73
CA THR A 18 -1.85 -14.16 -4.39
C THR A 18 -1.87 -12.64 -4.40
N MET A 19 -1.72 -12.01 -5.57
CA MET A 19 -1.64 -10.54 -5.69
C MET A 19 -2.75 -9.81 -4.95
N HIS A 20 -4.00 -10.20 -5.17
CA HIS A 20 -5.14 -9.56 -4.49
C HIS A 20 -5.09 -9.74 -2.97
N HIS A 21 -4.73 -10.93 -2.50
CA HIS A 21 -4.63 -11.22 -1.08
C HIS A 21 -3.47 -10.44 -0.43
N THR A 22 -2.32 -10.36 -1.09
CA THR A 22 -1.17 -9.57 -0.63
C THR A 22 -1.49 -8.08 -0.59
N LEU A 23 -2.16 -7.55 -1.61
CA LEU A 23 -2.57 -6.14 -1.62
C LEU A 23 -3.59 -5.86 -0.52
N ASP A 24 -4.59 -6.71 -0.29
CA ASP A 24 -5.59 -6.51 0.76
C ASP A 24 -4.96 -6.53 2.16
N ALA A 25 -4.07 -7.49 2.43
CA ALA A 25 -3.33 -7.58 3.67
C ALA A 25 -2.45 -6.33 3.93
N LEU A 26 -1.83 -5.79 2.88
CA LEU A 26 -1.04 -4.56 2.99
C LEU A 26 -1.92 -3.32 3.19
N VAL A 27 -3.05 -3.23 2.50
CA VAL A 27 -4.03 -2.17 2.72
C VAL A 27 -4.52 -2.20 4.17
N GLU A 28 -4.76 -3.38 4.74
CA GLU A 28 -5.17 -3.55 6.13
C GLU A 28 -4.06 -3.20 7.13
N ASP A 29 -2.83 -3.65 6.91
CA ASP A 29 -1.66 -3.29 7.73
C ASP A 29 -1.41 -1.77 7.69
N LEU A 30 -1.51 -1.15 6.51
CA LEU A 30 -1.31 0.29 6.35
C LEU A 30 -2.48 1.09 6.96
N SER A 31 -3.72 0.61 6.82
CA SER A 31 -4.91 1.17 7.46
C SER A 31 -4.81 1.14 8.98
N THR A 32 -4.38 0.02 9.57
CA THR A 32 -4.23 -0.13 11.02
C THR A 32 -3.05 0.66 11.58
N ARG A 33 -1.91 0.67 10.89
CA ARG A 33 -0.73 1.44 11.30
C ARG A 33 -0.95 2.95 11.26
N HIS A 34 -1.64 3.44 10.23
CA HIS A 34 -1.87 4.88 10.04
C HIS A 34 -3.26 5.34 10.52
N ASN A 35 -4.05 4.46 11.14
CA ASN A 35 -5.43 4.71 11.54
C ASN A 35 -6.26 5.38 10.43
N THR A 36 -6.05 4.95 9.19
CA THR A 36 -6.73 5.49 8.01
C THR A 36 -7.77 4.51 7.51
N THR A 37 -8.72 4.99 6.73
CA THR A 37 -9.71 4.12 6.09
C THR A 37 -9.08 3.48 4.84
N LYS A 38 -9.40 2.21 4.55
CA LYS A 38 -8.91 1.50 3.35
C LYS A 38 -9.13 2.29 2.05
N GLY A 39 -10.20 3.09 1.95
CA GLY A 39 -10.48 3.97 0.81
C GLY A 39 -9.53 5.16 0.65
N SER A 40 -8.74 5.48 1.67
CA SER A 40 -7.69 6.50 1.64
C SER A 40 -6.35 5.92 1.20
N ILE A 41 -6.27 4.65 0.76
CA ILE A 41 -5.04 4.02 0.29
C ILE A 41 -5.14 3.84 -1.22
N ALA A 42 -4.28 4.53 -1.95
CA ALA A 42 -4.13 4.39 -3.40
C ALA A 42 -3.12 3.28 -3.71
N VAL A 43 -3.52 2.35 -4.59
CA VAL A 43 -2.64 1.29 -5.10
C VAL A 43 -2.28 1.60 -6.54
N THR A 44 -1.01 1.89 -6.78
CA THR A 44 -0.47 2.24 -8.10
C THR A 44 0.39 1.09 -8.62
N CYS A 45 0.12 0.64 -9.84
CA CYS A 45 1.01 -0.30 -10.53
C CYS A 45 2.10 0.49 -11.25
N SER A 46 3.27 0.61 -10.63
CA SER A 46 4.38 1.44 -11.14
C SER A 46 5.24 0.69 -12.17
N GLY A 47 5.09 -0.63 -12.31
CA GLY A 47 5.88 -1.40 -13.27
C GLY A 47 5.49 -2.89 -13.33
N PRO A 48 6.20 -3.69 -14.15
CA PRO A 48 5.96 -5.13 -14.23
C PRO A 48 6.19 -5.74 -12.85
N ASN A 49 5.11 -6.27 -12.28
CA ASN A 49 5.07 -6.88 -10.95
C ASN A 49 5.34 -5.93 -9.79
N THR A 50 5.43 -4.61 -10.00
CA THR A 50 5.72 -3.64 -8.93
C THR A 50 4.47 -2.85 -8.59
N PHE A 51 4.07 -2.91 -7.33
CA PHE A 51 2.92 -2.21 -6.78
C PHE A 51 3.38 -1.25 -5.69
N THR A 52 2.92 -0.01 -5.79
CA THR A 52 3.15 1.04 -4.80
C THR A 52 1.81 1.35 -4.16
N LEU A 53 1.64 0.95 -2.91
CA LEU A 53 0.55 1.44 -2.07
C LEU A 53 0.98 2.77 -1.49
N SER A 54 0.09 3.74 -1.45
CA SER A 54 0.34 5.06 -0.89
C SER A 54 -0.89 5.56 -0.18
N LEU A 55 -0.74 6.22 0.95
CA LEU A 55 -1.80 6.98 1.57
C LEU A 55 -2.17 8.09 0.60
N ASN A 56 -3.40 8.03 0.09
CA ASN A 56 -4.10 9.17 -0.42
C ASN A 56 -4.43 10.05 0.79
N SER A 57 -3.42 10.78 1.28
CA SER A 57 -3.65 11.93 2.16
C SER A 57 -4.39 12.95 1.31
N GLY A 58 -5.71 12.83 1.29
CA GLY A 58 -6.58 13.81 0.69
C GLY A 58 -6.31 15.13 1.39
N ALA A 59 -5.46 15.96 0.78
CA ALA A 59 -5.49 17.38 1.03
C ALA A 59 -6.81 17.91 0.43
N ALA A 60 -7.88 17.84 1.23
CA ALA A 60 -9.04 18.75 1.28
C ALA A 60 -10.15 18.15 2.14
#